data_AF-A0A524B7N4-F1
#
_entry.id   AF-A0A524B7N4-F1
#
_cell.length_a   1.000
_cell.length_b   1.000
_cell.length_c   1.000
_cell.angle_alpha   90.00
_cell.angle_beta   90.00
_cell.angle_gamma   90.00
#
_symmetry.space_group_name_H-M   'P 1'
#
loop_
_entity.id
_entity.type
_entity.pdbx_description
1 polymer ?
#
loop_
_entity_poly.entity_id
_entity_poly.type
_entity_poly.pdbx_seq_one_letter_code
_entity_poly.pdbx_strand_id
1 'polypeptide(L)'
;MRVWIDQDLCTGDGLCLDHCPDVFVQLEDGIAYVAEQGRALNDPGGAGSLAWVPVKNYQSVVDAAEACPGECIFIEMTPASVAKAS
;
A
#
# COMPACT_ATOMS: atom_id res chain seq x y z
N MET A 1 1.13 6.05 -9.19
CA MET A 1 1.75 4.76 -8.82
C MET A 1 0.67 3.80 -8.39
N ARG A 2 1.01 2.52 -8.38
CA ARG A 2 0.22 1.47 -7.74
C ARG A 2 1.01 0.91 -6.57
N VAL A 3 0.32 0.32 -5.61
CA VAL A 3 0.94 -0.28 -4.44
C VAL A 3 0.26 -1.61 -4.12
N TRP A 4 1.03 -2.55 -3.58
CA TRP A 4 0.55 -3.81 -3.02
C TRP A 4 1.38 -4.17 -1.77
N ILE A 5 0.84 -5.08 -0.96
CA ILE A 5 1.52 -5.60 0.23
C ILE A 5 1.82 -7.07 0.02
N ASP A 6 3.04 -7.50 0.33
CA ASP A 6 3.39 -8.91 0.48
C ASP A 6 2.93 -9.42 1.85
N GLN A 7 1.95 -10.33 1.85
CA GLN A 7 1.38 -10.88 3.09
C GLN A 7 2.38 -11.79 3.83
N ASP A 8 3.34 -12.41 3.13
CA ASP A 8 4.32 -13.31 3.77
C ASP A 8 5.38 -12.53 4.56
N LEU A 9 5.60 -11.26 4.20
CA LEU A 9 6.53 -10.35 4.88
C LEU A 9 5.84 -9.46 5.93
N CYS A 10 4.50 -9.37 5.90
CA CYS A 10 3.77 -8.49 6.80
C CYS A 10 3.81 -9.01 8.24
N THR A 11 4.29 -8.18 9.16
CA THR A 11 4.38 -8.50 10.59
C THR A 11 3.14 -8.07 11.38
N GLY A 12 2.23 -7.29 10.77
CA GLY A 12 1.02 -6.80 11.41
C GLY A 12 1.20 -5.57 12.32
N ASP A 13 2.33 -4.85 12.20
CA ASP A 13 2.67 -3.72 13.09
C ASP A 13 1.76 -2.49 12.94
N GLY A 14 1.01 -2.39 11.84
CA GLY A 14 0.01 -1.33 11.62
C GLY A 14 0.56 0.02 11.16
N LEU A 15 1.88 0.22 11.08
CA LEU A 15 2.49 1.51 10.70
C LEU A 15 2.05 2.02 9.33
N CYS A 16 1.74 1.13 8.38
CA CYS A 16 1.22 1.56 7.07
C CYS A 16 -0.13 2.30 7.18
N LEU A 17 -0.99 1.90 8.12
CA LEU A 17 -2.26 2.56 8.39
C LEU A 17 -2.04 3.92 9.06
N ASP A 18 -1.08 4.02 9.97
CA ASP A 18 -0.74 5.29 10.64
C ASP A 18 -0.24 6.34 9.63
N HIS A 19 0.54 5.91 8.64
CA HIS A 19 1.05 6.78 7.59
C HIS A 19 0.01 7.08 6.48
N CYS A 20 -0.81 6.11 6.06
CA CYS A 20 -1.76 6.30 4.96
C CYS A 20 -3.03 5.43 5.07
N PRO A 21 -4.00 5.81 5.93
CA PRO A 21 -5.22 5.01 6.16
C PRO A 21 -6.18 5.01 4.95
N ASP A 22 -6.01 5.94 4.01
CA ASP A 22 -6.75 5.97 2.74
C ASP A 22 -6.37 4.80 1.79
N VAL A 23 -5.17 4.22 1.98
CA VAL A 23 -4.55 3.26 1.04
C VAL A 23 -4.30 1.91 1.71
N PHE A 24 -4.16 1.85 3.02
CA PHE A 24 -3.87 0.62 3.74
C PHE A 24 -4.96 0.29 4.75
N VAL A 25 -5.23 -1.00 4.91
CA VAL A 25 -6.18 -1.54 5.88
C VAL A 25 -5.62 -2.82 6.46
N GLN A 26 -5.85 -3.07 7.74
CA GLN A 26 -5.54 -4.34 8.40
C GLN A 26 -6.85 -5.07 8.63
N LEU A 27 -6.90 -6.34 8.24
CA LEU A 27 -8.09 -7.17 8.41
C LEU A 27 -7.98 -8.01 9.70
N GLU A 28 -9.01 -8.81 9.97
CA GLU A 28 -9.12 -9.62 11.19
C GLU A 28 -8.06 -10.74 11.30
N ASP A 29 -7.39 -11.06 10.20
CA ASP A 29 -6.25 -11.98 10.15
C ASP A 29 -4.95 -11.36 10.72
N GLY A 30 -4.98 -10.07 11.06
CA GLY A 30 -3.86 -9.38 11.68
C GLY A 30 -2.78 -8.92 10.71
N ILE A 31 -3.01 -8.99 9.39
CA ILE A 31 -2.07 -8.50 8.38
C ILE A 31 -2.70 -7.41 7.50
N ALA A 32 -1.84 -6.61 6.89
CA ALA A 32 -2.24 -5.46 6.11
C ALA A 32 -2.47 -5.81 4.62
N TYR A 33 -3.41 -5.08 4.04
CA TYR A 33 -3.80 -5.10 2.64
C TYR A 33 -3.86 -3.68 2.12
N VAL A 34 -3.84 -3.54 0.80
CA VAL A 34 -4.14 -2.26 0.16
C VAL A 34 -5.64 -2.11 0.00
N ALA A 35 -6.11 -0.87 0.00
CA ALA A 35 -7.50 -0.51 -0.19
C ALA A 35 -7.64 0.48 -1.35
N GLU A 36 -8.72 0.33 -2.12
CA GLU A 36 -9.12 1.28 -3.13
C GLU A 36 -10.60 1.62 -2.93
N GLN A 37 -10.93 2.92 -2.87
CA GLN A 37 -12.30 3.39 -2.67
C GLN A 37 -12.97 2.77 -1.42
N GLY A 38 -12.19 2.63 -0.34
CA GLY A 38 -12.67 2.06 0.93
C GLY A 38 -12.87 0.54 0.92
N ARG A 39 -12.47 -0.16 -0.15
CA ARG A 39 -12.54 -1.61 -0.24
C ARG A 39 -11.15 -2.23 -0.15
N ALA A 40 -10.98 -3.18 0.76
CA ALA A 40 -9.77 -4.00 0.81
C ALA A 40 -9.64 -4.81 -0.49
N LEU A 41 -8.41 -4.89 -1.00
CA LEU A 41 -8.05 -5.75 -2.13
C LEU A 41 -7.31 -6.98 -1.58
N ASN A 42 -8.07 -7.90 -0.97
CA ASN A 42 -7.57 -9.07 -0.25
C ASN A 42 -7.85 -10.41 -0.95
N ASP A 43 -8.41 -10.38 -2.16
CA ASP A 43 -8.62 -11.55 -3.00
C ASP A 43 -8.23 -11.20 -4.46
N PRO A 44 -7.08 -11.69 -4.96
CA PRO A 44 -6.19 -12.68 -4.33
C PRO A 44 -5.22 -12.13 -3.27
N GLY A 45 -5.15 -10.82 -3.05
CA GLY A 45 -4.10 -10.20 -2.24
C GLY A 45 -2.75 -10.12 -2.99
N GLY A 46 -1.69 -9.76 -2.28
CA GLY A 46 -0.32 -9.75 -2.81
C GLY A 46 -0.15 -8.93 -4.08
N ALA A 47 0.81 -9.36 -4.92
CA ALA A 47 1.03 -8.78 -6.24
C ALA A 47 -0.15 -8.97 -7.22
N GLY A 48 -1.16 -9.79 -6.87
CA GLY A 48 -2.40 -9.92 -7.64
C GLY A 48 -3.44 -8.83 -7.34
N SER A 49 -3.23 -8.04 -6.28
CA SER A 49 -4.17 -7.02 -5.81
C SER A 49 -3.46 -5.68 -5.59
N LEU A 50 -3.33 -4.91 -6.68
CA LEU A 50 -2.72 -3.58 -6.64
C LEU A 50 -3.78 -2.48 -6.52
N ALA A 51 -3.58 -1.53 -5.62
CA ALA A 51 -4.42 -0.34 -5.49
C ALA A 51 -3.83 0.84 -6.27
N TRP A 52 -4.68 1.63 -6.93
CA TRP A 52 -4.28 2.94 -7.44
C TRP A 52 -4.19 3.94 -6.30
N VAL A 53 -3.02 4.59 -6.21
CA VAL A 53 -2.82 5.66 -5.24
C VAL A 53 -3.19 7.00 -5.87
N PRO A 54 -4.03 7.84 -5.22
CA PRO A 54 -4.20 9.23 -5.61
C PRO A 54 -2.91 10.02 -5.39
N VAL A 55 -2.59 10.99 -6.26
CA VAL A 55 -1.34 11.78 -6.19
C VAL A 55 -1.14 12.45 -4.82
N LYS A 56 -2.22 12.90 -4.16
CA LYS A 56 -2.18 13.49 -2.82
C LYS A 56 -1.59 12.57 -1.75
N ASN A 57 -1.59 11.25 -1.97
CA ASN A 57 -1.15 10.23 -1.03
C ASN A 57 0.22 9.63 -1.42
N TYR A 58 0.91 10.16 -2.44
CA TYR A 58 2.16 9.57 -2.90
C TYR A 58 3.25 9.57 -1.84
N GLN A 59 3.49 10.73 -1.21
CA GLN A 59 4.51 10.83 -0.16
C GLN A 59 4.14 9.93 1.03
N SER A 60 2.88 9.94 1.47
CA SER A 60 2.43 9.10 2.59
C SER A 60 2.62 7.60 2.34
N VAL A 61 2.46 7.12 1.11
CA VAL A 61 2.72 5.72 0.77
C VAL A 61 4.22 5.42 0.70
N VAL A 62 5.05 6.36 0.26
CA VAL A 62 6.52 6.23 0.32
C VAL A 62 6.99 6.17 1.77
N ASP A 63 6.53 7.10 2.62
CA ASP A 63 6.86 7.13 4.04
C ASP A 63 6.41 5.85 4.75
N ALA A 64 5.22 5.33 4.39
CA ALA A 64 4.74 4.05 4.90
C ALA A 64 5.65 2.87 4.51
N ALA A 65 6.16 2.85 3.27
CA ALA A 65 7.06 1.81 2.80
C ALA A 65 8.42 1.87 3.51
N GLU A 66 8.97 3.07 3.70
CA GLU A 66 10.24 3.29 4.42
C GLU A 66 10.14 2.97 5.91
N ALA A 67 8.98 3.20 6.53
CA ALA A 67 8.74 2.91 7.94
C ALA A 67 8.34 1.45 8.22
N CYS A 68 8.02 0.65 7.19
CA CYS A 68 7.50 -0.70 7.35
C CYS A 68 8.60 -1.67 7.83
N PRO A 69 8.49 -2.27 9.05
CA PRO A 69 9.55 -3.11 9.60
C PRO A 69 9.72 -4.45 8.84
N GLY A 70 8.62 -4.95 8.27
CA GLY A 70 8.63 -6.14 7.42
C GLY A 70 9.07 -5.86 5.97
N GLU A 71 9.31 -4.59 5.60
CA GLU A 71 9.62 -4.18 4.22
C GLU A 71 8.61 -4.74 3.19
N CYS A 72 7.35 -4.87 3.59
CA CYS A 72 6.35 -5.62 2.84
C CYS A 72 5.56 -4.79 1.82
N ILE A 73 5.86 -3.51 1.64
CA ILE A 73 5.11 -2.58 0.78
C ILE A 73 5.87 -2.37 -0.53
N PHE A 74 5.24 -2.73 -1.65
CA PHE A 74 5.84 -2.64 -2.97
C PHE A 74 5.13 -1.58 -3.82
N ILE A 75 5.91 -0.64 -4.36
CA ILE A 75 5.42 0.47 -5.17
C ILE A 75 5.78 0.27 -6.63
N GLU A 76 4.79 0.35 -7.51
CA GLU A 76 4.97 0.35 -8.95
C GLU A 76 4.75 1.75 -9.53
N MET A 77 5.82 2.31 -10.08
CA MET A 77 5.77 3.57 -10.81
C MET A 77 5.26 3.33 -12.23
N THR A 78 4.14 3.97 -12.58
CA THR A 78 3.62 3.92 -13.95
C THR A 78 4.13 5.13 -14.74
N PRO A 79 4.20 5.08 -16.09
CA PRO A 79 4.62 6.23 -16.90
C PRO A 79 3.82 7.51 -16.61
N ALA A 80 2.51 7.38 -16.36
CA ALA A 80 1.64 8.49 -15.98
C ALA A 80 1.99 9.09 -14.59
N SER A 81 2.58 8.29 -13.71
CA SER A 81 3.03 8.73 -12.38
C SER A 81 4.25 9.65 -12.47
N VAL A 82 5.13 9.37 -13.44
CA VAL A 82 6.40 10.08 -13.63
C VAL A 82 6.19 11.40 -14.37
N ALA A 83 5.30 11.42 -15.36
CA ALA A 83 5.01 12.61 -16.17
C ALA A 83 4.37 13.78 -15.39
N LYS A 84 3.81 13.51 -14.20
CA LYS A 84 3.16 14.53 -13.37
C LYS A 84 4.09 15.18 -12.32
N ALA A 85 5.30 14.64 -12.16
CA ALA A 85 6.31 15.13 -11.23
C ALA A 85 7.37 16.03 -11.89
N SER A 86 7.21 16.34 -13.19
CA SER A 86 8.08 17.19 -14.00
C SER A 86 7.49 18.57 -14.22
#